data_AF-A0A934LUD6-F1
#
_entry.id   AF-A0A934LUD6-F1
#
_cell.length_a   1.000
_cell.length_b   1.000
_cell.length_c   1.000
_cell.angle_alpha   90.00
_cell.angle_beta   90.00
_cell.angle_gamma   90.00
#
_symmetry.space_group_name_H-M   'P 1'
#
loop_
_entity.id
_entity.type
_entity.pdbx_description
1 polymer ?
#
loop_
_entity_poly.entity_id
_entity_poly.type
_entity_poly.pdbx_seq_one_letter_code
_entity_poly.pdbx_strand_id
1 'polypeptide(L)'
;RPTVPPQVLDQGARVFGDGQRMMVLVRLVESAMFLQRPELVDTAALQALLIISQSPQVETYQALIQQVVDSLSQPSTIQVLTPPGPRVLLQLLLQTRDFDGMVGMLEFYQTSVFGPERLSDFSKLAGELFRMVALPPEALNQALTQLEGSQIRPEPRAMIYCNALINRQWAKDQDYAARRLTTMIFNDNNLIAAIGQDNVLRLLDFYGQSRNALDTLRVGAALIDHSLSKGTEGAALITRMWPSITWNKEVTEAAVELVKRFLRGVPLREVPTLVGYFSTQLGKEIGETLQATYVMRQVMGEIDLLALTESVQVASQLFTDIAVTYHTDKELPPIHRLRHDLDTMPGGLSDAERQQVAQNTFTIARLIYELGRDRSRKRGKVSSEELLVQGQTTPQNGLDLLRFIGGYFADHKLIPVTMNREEMAHLFGSRSAAMFLRETNTVTQLLTGLKTAFERPEAQTIAPKALADELASLWGSISLYNQRRVQEAFARDCQQLADVISLMSDKTNDRALTDGGAARQLETGQRQPQNALEAWRWIHGYFARKHTRTRT
;
A
#
# COMPACT_ATOMS: atom_id res chain seq x y z
N ARG A 1 -44.76 -22.80 -36.37
CA ARG A 1 -45.37 -21.50 -36.73
C ARG A 1 -44.51 -20.88 -37.83
N PRO A 2 -45.08 -20.27 -38.88
CA PRO A 2 -44.28 -19.63 -39.92
C PRO A 2 -43.48 -18.47 -39.30
N THR A 3 -42.20 -18.41 -39.61
CA THR A 3 -41.30 -17.32 -39.22
C THR A 3 -41.75 -16.05 -39.90
N VAL A 4 -42.21 -15.07 -39.10
CA VAL A 4 -42.57 -13.74 -39.59
C VAL A 4 -41.31 -13.08 -40.15
N PRO A 5 -41.35 -12.48 -41.37
CA PRO A 5 -40.21 -11.76 -41.89
C PRO A 5 -39.83 -10.60 -40.95
N PRO A 6 -38.53 -10.31 -40.75
CA PRO A 6 -38.13 -9.13 -39.99
C PRO A 6 -38.59 -7.84 -40.70
N GLN A 7 -38.82 -6.75 -39.96
CA GLN A 7 -39.16 -5.41 -40.49
C GLN A 7 -40.50 -5.26 -41.22
N VAL A 8 -41.45 -6.17 -41.03
CA VAL A 8 -42.78 -6.08 -41.66
C VAL A 8 -43.51 -4.77 -41.31
N LEU A 9 -43.44 -4.33 -40.06
CA LEU A 9 -44.09 -3.07 -39.64
C LEU A 9 -43.39 -1.84 -40.25
N ASP A 10 -42.06 -1.82 -40.25
CA ASP A 10 -41.29 -0.70 -40.82
C ASP A 10 -41.48 -0.60 -42.34
N GLN A 11 -41.50 -1.73 -43.05
CA GLN A 11 -41.78 -1.77 -44.49
C GLN A 11 -43.18 -1.23 -44.79
N GLY A 12 -44.19 -1.61 -43.99
CA GLY A 12 -45.55 -1.06 -44.10
C GLY A 12 -45.61 0.44 -43.87
N ALA A 13 -44.86 0.95 -42.88
CA ALA A 13 -44.81 2.38 -42.58
C ALA A 13 -44.12 3.22 -43.67
N ARG A 14 -43.09 2.68 -44.34
CA ARG A 14 -42.36 3.38 -45.42
C ARG A 14 -43.23 3.76 -46.62
N VAL A 15 -44.31 3.02 -46.87
CA VAL A 15 -45.25 3.29 -47.97
C VAL A 15 -45.90 4.68 -47.85
N PHE A 16 -45.97 5.22 -46.62
CA PHE A 16 -46.59 6.52 -46.32
C PHE A 16 -45.61 7.71 -46.37
N GLY A 17 -44.35 7.47 -46.79
CA GLY A 17 -43.31 8.50 -46.92
C GLY A 17 -42.60 8.86 -45.60
N ASP A 18 -41.37 9.35 -45.70
CA ASP A 18 -40.49 9.56 -44.54
C ASP A 18 -41.04 10.57 -43.51
N GLY A 19 -41.86 11.53 -43.93
CA GLY A 19 -42.47 12.52 -43.05
C GLY A 19 -43.53 11.95 -42.09
N GLN A 20 -44.20 10.86 -42.46
CA GLN A 20 -45.25 10.23 -41.63
C GLN A 20 -44.88 8.84 -41.10
N ARG A 21 -43.82 8.24 -41.66
CA ARG A 21 -43.34 6.88 -41.33
C ARG A 21 -43.29 6.59 -39.83
N MET A 22 -42.74 7.51 -39.03
CA MET A 22 -42.58 7.33 -37.58
C MET A 22 -43.91 7.19 -36.84
N MET A 23 -44.87 8.07 -37.13
CA MET A 23 -46.19 8.04 -36.50
C MET A 23 -47.00 6.83 -36.94
N VAL A 24 -46.93 6.50 -38.24
CA VAL A 24 -47.59 5.30 -38.78
C VAL A 24 -47.01 4.04 -38.14
N LEU A 25 -45.67 3.96 -38.01
CA LEU A 25 -45.01 2.82 -37.39
C LEU A 25 -45.48 2.62 -35.94
N VAL A 26 -45.61 3.69 -35.14
CA VAL A 26 -46.12 3.55 -33.77
C VAL A 26 -47.59 3.11 -33.72
N ARG A 27 -48.43 3.56 -34.66
CA ARG A 27 -49.82 3.06 -34.76
C ARG A 27 -49.91 1.60 -35.23
N LEU A 28 -48.98 1.18 -36.07
CA LEU A 28 -48.85 -0.23 -36.45
C LEU A 28 -48.37 -1.09 -35.27
N VAL A 29 -47.48 -0.57 -34.43
CA VAL A 29 -47.09 -1.24 -33.18
C VAL A 29 -48.27 -1.35 -32.23
N GLU A 30 -49.03 -0.28 -32.02
CA GLU A 30 -50.27 -0.30 -31.22
C GLU A 30 -51.24 -1.38 -31.71
N SER A 31 -51.43 -1.48 -33.02
CA SER A 31 -52.27 -2.51 -33.64
C SER A 31 -51.72 -3.92 -33.41
N ALA A 32 -50.41 -4.11 -33.54
CA ALA A 32 -49.76 -5.40 -33.28
C ALA A 32 -49.92 -5.84 -31.80
N MET A 33 -49.78 -4.90 -30.87
CA MET A 33 -49.98 -5.15 -29.43
C MET A 33 -51.44 -5.45 -29.10
N PHE A 34 -52.38 -4.71 -29.68
CA PHE A 34 -53.81 -4.98 -29.54
C PHE A 34 -54.19 -6.38 -30.06
N LEU A 35 -53.58 -6.82 -31.16
CA LEU A 35 -53.77 -8.16 -31.74
C LEU A 35 -52.98 -9.25 -31.02
N GLN A 36 -52.27 -8.95 -29.93
CA GLN A 36 -51.41 -9.88 -29.17
C GLN A 36 -50.34 -10.55 -30.05
N ARG A 37 -49.75 -9.79 -30.98
CA ARG A 37 -48.68 -10.23 -31.88
C ARG A 37 -47.35 -9.49 -31.59
N PRO A 38 -46.79 -9.60 -30.37
CA PRO A 38 -45.58 -8.86 -29.99
C PRO A 38 -44.36 -9.27 -30.84
N GLU A 39 -44.37 -10.44 -31.48
CA GLU A 39 -43.30 -10.88 -32.37
C GLU A 39 -43.16 -10.05 -33.65
N LEU A 40 -44.13 -9.19 -33.96
CA LEU A 40 -44.05 -8.22 -35.06
C LEU A 40 -43.22 -6.99 -34.69
N VAL A 41 -43.01 -6.74 -33.40
CA VAL A 41 -42.27 -5.58 -32.91
C VAL A 41 -40.78 -5.89 -32.91
N ASP A 42 -40.07 -5.29 -33.88
CA ASP A 42 -38.64 -5.47 -34.05
C ASP A 42 -37.83 -4.26 -33.57
N THR A 43 -36.52 -4.28 -33.82
CA THR A 43 -35.62 -3.21 -33.39
C THR A 43 -35.96 -1.85 -34.02
N ALA A 44 -36.46 -1.83 -35.27
CA ALA A 44 -36.85 -0.57 -35.93
C ALA A 44 -38.10 0.03 -35.28
N ALA A 45 -39.09 -0.82 -34.95
CA ALA A 45 -40.27 -0.42 -34.20
C ALA A 45 -39.93 0.11 -32.80
N LEU A 46 -39.00 -0.55 -32.08
CA LEU A 46 -38.52 -0.10 -30.78
C LEU A 46 -37.82 1.27 -30.84
N GLN A 47 -36.99 1.50 -31.86
CA GLN A 47 -36.35 2.80 -32.08
C GLN A 47 -37.38 3.89 -32.36
N ALA A 48 -38.44 3.57 -33.09
CA ALA A 48 -39.52 4.52 -33.33
C ALA A 48 -40.24 4.92 -32.05
N LEU A 49 -40.55 3.96 -31.18
CA LEU A 49 -41.10 4.22 -29.85
C LEU A 49 -40.15 5.06 -28.99
N LEU A 50 -38.84 4.81 -29.06
CA LEU A 50 -37.85 5.58 -28.29
C LEU A 50 -37.86 7.06 -28.68
N ILE A 51 -37.92 7.36 -29.97
CA ILE A 51 -38.01 8.74 -30.45
C ILE A 51 -39.31 9.40 -29.99
N ILE A 52 -40.44 8.68 -30.01
CA ILE A 52 -41.72 9.21 -29.48
C ILE A 52 -41.63 9.44 -27.96
N SER A 53 -40.95 8.56 -27.21
CA SER A 53 -40.78 8.70 -25.76
C SER A 53 -39.99 9.96 -25.36
N GLN A 54 -39.17 10.48 -26.26
CA GLN A 54 -38.39 11.72 -26.08
C GLN A 54 -39.16 12.97 -26.55
N SER A 55 -40.32 12.78 -27.16
CA SER A 55 -41.16 13.86 -27.69
C SER A 55 -42.18 14.35 -26.64
N PRO A 56 -42.80 15.52 -26.84
CA PRO A 56 -43.87 16.00 -25.97
C PRO A 56 -45.11 15.08 -25.92
N GLN A 57 -45.21 14.09 -26.80
CA GLN A 57 -46.35 13.16 -26.89
C GLN A 57 -46.20 11.92 -26.00
N VAL A 58 -45.16 11.84 -25.18
CA VAL A 58 -44.86 10.65 -24.35
C VAL A 58 -46.05 10.22 -23.48
N GLU A 59 -46.78 11.16 -22.90
CA GLU A 59 -47.93 10.87 -22.02
C GLU A 59 -49.02 10.07 -22.74
N THR A 60 -49.25 10.34 -24.03
CA THR A 60 -50.25 9.65 -24.84
C THR A 60 -49.87 8.20 -25.13
N TYR A 61 -48.58 7.90 -25.24
CA TYR A 61 -48.09 6.57 -25.64
C TYR A 61 -47.46 5.79 -24.49
N GLN A 62 -47.46 6.32 -23.26
CA GLN A 62 -46.81 5.68 -22.12
C GLN A 62 -47.36 4.26 -21.84
N ALA A 63 -48.68 4.08 -21.90
CA ALA A 63 -49.31 2.77 -21.71
C ALA A 63 -48.90 1.76 -22.80
N LEU A 64 -48.80 2.22 -24.05
CA LEU A 64 -48.34 1.38 -25.16
C LEU A 64 -46.86 0.98 -24.96
N ILE A 65 -46.01 1.94 -24.59
CA ILE A 65 -44.59 1.69 -24.34
C ILE A 65 -44.43 0.65 -23.22
N GLN A 66 -45.16 0.79 -22.11
CA GLN A 66 -45.11 -0.17 -21.01
C GLN A 66 -45.55 -1.56 -21.47
N GLN A 67 -46.67 -1.66 -22.20
CA GLN A 67 -47.17 -2.94 -22.71
C GLN A 67 -46.16 -3.62 -23.65
N VAL A 68 -45.49 -2.85 -24.51
CA VAL A 68 -44.42 -3.35 -25.40
C VAL A 68 -43.23 -3.85 -24.58
N VAL A 69 -42.79 -3.08 -23.59
CA VAL A 69 -41.69 -3.47 -22.72
C VAL A 69 -42.03 -4.76 -21.97
N ASP A 70 -43.17 -4.84 -21.29
CA ASP A 70 -43.59 -6.04 -20.53
C ASP A 70 -43.64 -7.30 -21.42
N SER A 71 -44.15 -7.15 -22.64
CA SER A 71 -44.30 -8.26 -23.58
C SER A 71 -42.98 -8.74 -24.16
N LEU A 72 -42.07 -7.81 -24.49
CA LEU A 72 -40.78 -8.12 -25.07
C LEU A 72 -39.72 -8.50 -24.04
N SER A 73 -39.96 -8.18 -22.76
CA SER A 73 -39.06 -8.48 -21.64
C SER A 73 -39.09 -9.93 -21.17
N GLN A 74 -39.87 -10.79 -21.82
CA GLN A 74 -39.89 -12.21 -21.49
C GLN A 74 -38.57 -12.90 -21.93
N PRO A 75 -38.06 -13.88 -21.16
CA PRO A 75 -36.77 -14.53 -21.44
C PRO A 75 -36.64 -15.09 -22.86
N SER A 76 -37.72 -15.68 -23.38
CA SER A 76 -37.76 -16.24 -24.73
C SER A 76 -37.68 -15.20 -25.84
N THR A 77 -38.09 -13.96 -25.57
CA THR A 77 -38.23 -12.90 -26.58
C THR A 77 -36.98 -12.02 -26.61
N ILE A 78 -36.39 -11.71 -25.45
CA ILE A 78 -35.12 -10.96 -25.34
C ILE A 78 -33.99 -11.63 -26.12
N GLN A 79 -33.89 -12.96 -26.08
CA GLN A 79 -32.83 -13.68 -26.78
C GLN A 79 -32.93 -13.58 -28.32
N VAL A 80 -34.12 -13.30 -28.85
CA VAL A 80 -34.40 -13.21 -30.29
C VAL A 80 -34.25 -11.77 -30.80
N LEU A 81 -34.28 -10.78 -29.91
CA LEU A 81 -34.12 -9.37 -30.25
C LEU A 81 -32.69 -9.07 -30.73
N THR A 82 -32.54 -8.71 -32.00
CA THR A 82 -31.26 -8.28 -32.57
C THR A 82 -30.75 -7.00 -31.91
N PRO A 83 -29.44 -6.87 -31.61
CA PRO A 83 -28.86 -5.61 -31.16
C PRO A 83 -29.15 -4.48 -32.16
N PRO A 84 -29.50 -3.25 -31.72
CA PRO A 84 -29.53 -2.74 -30.35
C PRO A 84 -30.84 -2.97 -29.54
N GLY A 85 -31.75 -3.85 -29.96
CA GLY A 85 -33.09 -4.06 -29.36
C GLY A 85 -33.12 -4.13 -27.82
N PRO A 86 -32.34 -5.04 -27.17
CA PRO A 86 -32.33 -5.15 -25.70
C PRO A 86 -31.92 -3.85 -24.98
N ARG A 87 -31.04 -3.06 -25.58
CA ARG A 87 -30.64 -1.74 -25.06
C ARG A 87 -31.77 -0.72 -25.20
N VAL A 88 -32.51 -0.75 -26.31
CA VAL A 88 -33.64 0.18 -26.53
C VAL A 88 -34.76 -0.06 -25.52
N LEU A 89 -35.03 -1.30 -25.13
CA LEU A 89 -35.99 -1.61 -24.06
C LEU A 89 -35.63 -0.92 -22.73
N LEU A 90 -34.36 -1.00 -22.33
CA LEU A 90 -33.86 -0.29 -21.14
C LEU A 90 -33.95 1.23 -21.29
N GLN A 91 -33.70 1.76 -22.48
CA GLN A 91 -33.84 3.19 -22.74
C GLN A 91 -35.30 3.65 -22.65
N LEU A 92 -36.25 2.84 -23.13
CA LEU A 92 -37.68 3.12 -23.00
C LEU A 92 -38.09 3.19 -21.53
N LEU A 93 -37.68 2.23 -20.70
CA LEU A 93 -37.95 2.24 -19.25
C LEU A 93 -37.39 3.49 -18.56
N LEU A 94 -36.18 3.92 -18.92
CA LEU A 94 -35.60 5.16 -18.39
C LEU A 94 -36.37 6.41 -18.82
N GLN A 95 -36.84 6.47 -20.07
CA GLN A 95 -37.59 7.61 -20.60
C GLN A 95 -39.02 7.68 -20.01
N THR A 96 -39.66 6.54 -19.77
CA THR A 96 -40.96 6.46 -19.10
C THR A 96 -40.88 6.58 -17.58
N ARG A 97 -39.67 6.73 -17.02
CA ARG A 97 -39.37 6.83 -15.57
C ARG A 97 -39.76 5.59 -14.77
N ASP A 98 -39.84 4.43 -15.42
CA ASP A 98 -40.00 3.14 -14.74
C ASP A 98 -38.61 2.62 -14.31
N PHE A 99 -38.09 3.21 -13.24
CA PHE A 99 -36.75 2.91 -12.76
C PHE A 99 -36.67 1.53 -12.10
N ASP A 100 -37.73 1.08 -11.43
CA ASP A 100 -37.78 -0.24 -10.79
C ASP A 100 -37.77 -1.35 -11.86
N GLY A 101 -38.57 -1.19 -12.92
CA GLY A 101 -38.55 -2.07 -14.08
C GLY A 101 -37.18 -2.10 -14.77
N MET A 102 -36.51 -0.93 -14.88
CA MET A 102 -35.16 -0.83 -15.44
C MET A 102 -34.13 -1.63 -14.63
N VAL A 103 -34.14 -1.50 -13.30
CA VAL A 103 -33.22 -2.24 -12.42
C VAL A 103 -33.48 -3.75 -12.51
N GLY A 104 -34.75 -4.17 -12.43
CA GLY A 104 -35.11 -5.58 -12.57
C GLY A 104 -34.66 -6.17 -13.92
N MET A 105 -34.76 -5.38 -15.00
CA MET A 105 -34.28 -5.79 -16.32
C MET A 105 -32.76 -5.94 -16.38
N LEU A 106 -32.01 -5.01 -15.77
CA LEU A 106 -30.56 -5.08 -15.70
C LEU A 106 -30.09 -6.31 -14.91
N GLU A 107 -30.77 -6.64 -13.80
CA GLU A 107 -30.50 -7.86 -13.03
C GLU A 107 -30.79 -9.12 -13.86
N PHE A 108 -31.90 -9.12 -14.60
CA PHE A 108 -32.23 -10.21 -15.52
C PHE A 108 -31.18 -10.35 -16.63
N TYR A 109 -30.73 -9.26 -17.24
CA TYR A 109 -29.68 -9.28 -18.27
C TYR A 109 -28.37 -9.83 -17.73
N GLN A 110 -27.95 -9.39 -16.54
CA GLN A 110 -26.74 -9.86 -15.90
C GLN A 110 -26.78 -11.38 -15.65
N THR A 111 -27.89 -11.88 -15.13
CA THR A 111 -28.02 -13.28 -14.69
C THR A 111 -28.34 -14.24 -15.82
N SER A 112 -29.26 -13.86 -16.70
CA SER A 112 -29.92 -14.79 -17.64
C SER A 112 -29.51 -14.61 -19.10
N VAL A 113 -28.99 -13.42 -19.48
CA VAL A 113 -28.62 -13.12 -20.88
C VAL A 113 -27.11 -13.17 -21.08
N PHE A 114 -26.35 -12.48 -20.22
CA PHE A 114 -24.89 -12.41 -20.33
C PHE A 114 -24.21 -13.47 -19.46
N GLY A 115 -24.71 -13.68 -18.23
CA GLY A 115 -24.07 -14.57 -17.26
C GLY A 115 -22.70 -14.05 -16.79
N PRO A 116 -21.98 -14.83 -15.96
CA PRO A 116 -20.69 -14.41 -15.41
C PRO A 116 -19.58 -14.31 -16.46
N GLU A 117 -19.62 -15.14 -17.52
CA GLU A 117 -18.58 -15.19 -18.55
C GLU A 117 -18.55 -13.94 -19.42
N ARG A 118 -19.70 -13.28 -19.61
CA ARG A 118 -19.84 -12.08 -20.45
C ARG A 118 -20.11 -10.82 -19.64
N LEU A 119 -19.64 -10.79 -18.39
CA LEU A 119 -19.82 -9.65 -17.50
C LEU A 119 -19.25 -8.35 -18.09
N SER A 120 -18.12 -8.42 -18.81
CA SER A 120 -17.54 -7.23 -19.48
C SER A 120 -18.46 -6.65 -20.55
N ASP A 121 -19.11 -7.50 -21.36
CA ASP A 121 -20.08 -7.05 -22.37
C ASP A 121 -21.31 -6.41 -21.70
N PHE A 122 -21.78 -7.00 -20.61
CA PHE A 122 -22.87 -6.46 -19.81
C PHE A 122 -22.50 -5.10 -19.20
N SER A 123 -21.31 -4.97 -18.60
CA SER A 123 -20.82 -3.70 -18.05
C SER A 123 -20.74 -2.59 -19.09
N LYS A 124 -20.33 -2.94 -20.33
CA LYS A 124 -20.34 -1.98 -21.46
C LYS A 124 -21.76 -1.57 -21.81
N LEU A 125 -22.69 -2.52 -21.98
CA LEU A 125 -24.09 -2.22 -22.29
C LEU A 125 -24.75 -1.36 -21.20
N ALA A 126 -24.55 -1.71 -19.93
CA ALA A 126 -25.11 -1.00 -18.79
C ALA A 126 -24.52 0.42 -18.67
N GLY A 127 -23.21 0.59 -18.86
CA GLY A 127 -22.58 1.90 -18.89
C GLY A 127 -23.05 2.76 -20.07
N GLU A 128 -23.10 2.19 -21.27
CA GLU A 128 -23.55 2.87 -22.48
C GLU A 128 -24.99 3.39 -22.39
N LEU A 129 -25.86 2.68 -21.67
CA LEU A 129 -27.22 3.12 -21.38
C LEU A 129 -27.23 4.51 -20.73
N PHE A 130 -26.52 4.66 -19.62
CA PHE A 130 -26.43 5.92 -18.87
C PHE A 130 -25.56 6.97 -19.56
N ARG A 131 -24.71 6.57 -20.52
CA ARG A 131 -23.97 7.50 -21.37
C ARG A 131 -24.86 8.20 -22.40
N MET A 132 -25.87 7.51 -22.93
CA MET A 132 -26.64 7.97 -24.09
C MET A 132 -28.01 8.57 -23.73
N VAL A 133 -28.61 8.17 -22.62
CA VAL A 133 -29.94 8.65 -22.24
C VAL A 133 -29.84 10.07 -21.67
N ALA A 134 -30.48 11.03 -22.33
CA ALA A 134 -30.61 12.39 -21.83
C ALA A 134 -31.77 12.44 -20.81
N LEU A 135 -31.44 12.34 -19.52
CA LEU A 135 -32.38 12.57 -18.42
C LEU A 135 -32.11 13.93 -17.76
N PRO A 136 -33.15 14.62 -17.25
CA PRO A 136 -32.92 15.75 -16.35
C PRO A 136 -32.21 15.27 -15.07
N PRO A 137 -31.43 16.13 -14.39
CA PRO A 137 -30.59 15.76 -13.25
C PRO A 137 -31.35 15.04 -12.12
N GLU A 138 -32.58 15.47 -11.83
CA GLU A 138 -33.42 14.87 -10.81
C GLU A 138 -33.82 13.43 -11.16
N ALA A 139 -34.25 13.20 -12.40
CA ALA A 139 -34.63 11.87 -12.88
C ALA A 139 -33.41 10.93 -12.95
N LEU A 140 -32.25 11.45 -13.33
CA LEU A 140 -31.00 10.69 -13.31
C LEU A 140 -30.63 10.27 -11.89
N ASN A 141 -30.68 11.18 -10.92
CA ASN A 141 -30.40 10.86 -9.51
C ASN A 141 -31.40 9.85 -8.94
N GLN A 142 -32.68 9.95 -9.29
CA GLN A 142 -33.69 8.95 -8.92
C GLN A 142 -33.37 7.57 -9.51
N ALA A 143 -33.06 7.49 -10.81
CA ALA A 143 -32.67 6.24 -11.46
C ALA A 143 -31.43 5.61 -10.81
N LEU A 144 -30.42 6.43 -10.49
CA LEU A 144 -29.20 5.98 -9.83
C LEU A 144 -29.42 5.56 -8.38
N THR A 145 -30.40 6.16 -7.69
CA THR A 145 -30.79 5.77 -6.32
C THR A 145 -31.44 4.39 -6.31
N GLN A 146 -32.23 4.04 -7.33
CA GLN A 146 -32.83 2.70 -7.41
C GLN A 146 -31.81 1.58 -7.67
N LEU A 147 -30.59 1.92 -8.11
CA LEU A 147 -29.51 0.94 -8.17
C LEU A 147 -29.02 0.53 -6.77
N GLU A 148 -29.30 1.33 -5.74
CA GLU A 148 -28.99 1.01 -4.35
C GLU A 148 -29.89 -0.14 -3.87
N GLY A 149 -29.28 -1.25 -3.44
CA GLY A 149 -30.01 -2.46 -3.06
C GLY A 149 -30.21 -3.48 -4.18
N SER A 150 -29.84 -3.13 -5.42
CA SER A 150 -29.86 -4.09 -6.54
C SER A 150 -28.82 -5.20 -6.37
N GLN A 151 -29.05 -6.34 -7.04
CA GLN A 151 -28.15 -7.49 -7.19
C GLN A 151 -27.15 -7.32 -8.36
N ILE A 152 -27.13 -6.13 -8.97
CA ILE A 152 -26.15 -5.79 -10.03
C ILE A 152 -24.75 -5.79 -9.42
N ARG A 153 -23.80 -6.49 -10.05
CA ARG A 153 -22.43 -6.61 -9.56
C ARG A 153 -21.72 -5.23 -9.50
N PRO A 154 -20.64 -5.10 -8.71
CA PRO A 154 -19.94 -3.83 -8.53
C PRO A 154 -19.37 -3.24 -9.84
N GLU A 155 -18.85 -4.05 -10.76
CA GLU A 155 -18.22 -3.60 -12.01
C GLU A 155 -19.22 -2.89 -12.97
N PRO A 156 -20.35 -3.52 -13.37
CA PRO A 156 -21.35 -2.82 -14.17
C PRO A 156 -21.94 -1.60 -13.45
N ARG A 157 -22.10 -1.66 -12.12
CA ARG A 157 -22.61 -0.54 -11.33
C ARG A 157 -21.64 0.65 -11.31
N ALA A 158 -20.34 0.41 -11.14
CA ALA A 158 -19.31 1.45 -11.23
C ALA A 158 -19.28 2.07 -12.63
N MET A 159 -19.43 1.25 -13.67
CA MET A 159 -19.55 1.72 -15.05
C MET A 159 -20.79 2.58 -15.28
N ILE A 160 -21.93 2.25 -14.68
CA ILE A 160 -23.15 3.08 -14.75
C ILE A 160 -22.89 4.47 -14.14
N TYR A 161 -22.39 4.54 -12.90
CA TYR A 161 -22.09 5.84 -12.25
C TYR A 161 -21.07 6.65 -13.05
N CYS A 162 -20.00 6.01 -13.54
CA CYS A 162 -18.99 6.67 -14.35
C CYS A 162 -19.58 7.24 -15.66
N ASN A 163 -20.41 6.46 -16.37
CA ASN A 163 -21.00 6.92 -17.62
C ASN A 163 -22.09 7.98 -17.42
N ALA A 164 -22.80 7.96 -16.29
CA ALA A 164 -23.70 9.05 -15.91
C ALA A 164 -22.92 10.38 -15.73
N LEU A 165 -21.76 10.34 -15.08
CA LEU A 165 -20.85 11.50 -14.97
C LEU A 165 -20.36 11.96 -16.34
N ILE A 166 -19.99 11.04 -17.23
CA ILE A 166 -19.53 11.36 -18.59
C ILE A 166 -20.66 12.01 -19.42
N ASN A 167 -21.88 11.48 -19.37
CA ASN A 167 -23.04 12.01 -20.09
C ASN A 167 -23.28 13.49 -19.76
N ARG A 168 -23.19 13.82 -18.47
CA ARG A 168 -23.35 15.17 -17.93
C ARG A 168 -22.08 16.01 -17.97
N GLN A 169 -21.03 15.53 -18.64
CA GLN A 169 -19.73 16.21 -18.75
C GLN A 169 -19.14 16.64 -17.40
N TRP A 170 -19.32 15.81 -16.37
CA TRP A 170 -18.80 16.07 -15.01
C TRP A 170 -19.37 17.37 -14.39
N ALA A 171 -20.63 17.71 -14.71
CA ALA A 171 -21.33 18.85 -14.12
C ALA A 171 -21.46 18.75 -12.59
N LYS A 172 -21.45 19.90 -11.90
CA LYS A 172 -21.48 19.99 -10.42
C LYS A 172 -22.73 19.39 -9.79
N ASP A 173 -23.82 19.25 -10.54
CA ASP A 173 -25.07 18.65 -10.07
C ASP A 173 -25.03 17.10 -9.97
N GLN A 174 -23.90 16.49 -10.31
CA GLN A 174 -23.68 15.04 -10.24
C GLN A 174 -22.89 14.59 -8.99
N ASP A 175 -22.85 15.40 -7.93
CA ASP A 175 -22.13 15.07 -6.68
C ASP A 175 -22.57 13.72 -6.09
N TYR A 176 -23.85 13.37 -6.22
CA TYR A 176 -24.37 12.07 -5.80
C TYR A 176 -23.68 10.89 -6.52
N ALA A 177 -23.65 10.91 -7.86
CA ALA A 177 -23.00 9.87 -8.67
C ALA A 177 -21.49 9.79 -8.39
N ALA A 178 -20.84 10.96 -8.25
CA ALA A 178 -19.42 11.05 -7.94
C ALA A 178 -19.10 10.41 -6.57
N ARG A 179 -19.89 10.70 -5.52
CA ARG A 179 -19.67 10.16 -4.17
C ARG A 179 -19.92 8.66 -4.09
N ARG A 180 -20.94 8.16 -4.81
CA ARG A 180 -21.21 6.73 -4.90
C ARG A 180 -20.07 6.00 -5.60
N LEU A 181 -19.61 6.53 -6.75
CA LEU A 181 -18.45 5.98 -7.43
C LEU A 181 -17.19 6.00 -6.55
N THR A 182 -16.94 7.10 -5.84
CA THR A 182 -15.81 7.24 -4.90
C THR A 182 -15.85 6.19 -3.80
N THR A 183 -17.01 6.00 -3.17
CA THR A 183 -17.20 4.98 -2.14
C THR A 183 -16.92 3.59 -2.69
N MET A 184 -17.38 3.29 -3.91
CA MET A 184 -17.15 1.99 -4.53
C MET A 184 -15.67 1.74 -4.80
N ILE A 185 -14.96 2.67 -5.46
CA ILE A 185 -13.54 2.48 -5.79
C ILE A 185 -12.63 2.50 -4.57
N PHE A 186 -13.03 3.21 -3.51
CA PHE A 186 -12.29 3.23 -2.25
C PHE A 186 -12.41 1.89 -1.51
N ASN A 187 -13.57 1.24 -1.58
CA ASN A 187 -13.79 -0.07 -0.96
C ASN A 187 -13.23 -1.22 -1.82
N ASP A 188 -13.24 -1.10 -3.15
CA ASP A 188 -12.66 -2.06 -4.08
C ASP A 188 -11.92 -1.33 -5.21
N ASN A 189 -10.60 -1.28 -5.08
CA ASN A 189 -9.72 -0.60 -6.04
C ASN A 189 -9.62 -1.32 -7.39
N ASN A 190 -9.99 -2.60 -7.50
CA ASN A 190 -9.99 -3.34 -8.76
C ASN A 190 -10.99 -2.76 -9.76
N LEU A 191 -12.03 -2.07 -9.26
CA LEU A 191 -13.01 -1.36 -10.08
C LEU A 191 -12.37 -0.27 -10.95
N ILE A 192 -11.20 0.25 -10.57
CA ILE A 192 -10.43 1.21 -11.37
C ILE A 192 -10.04 0.61 -12.73
N ALA A 193 -9.77 -0.69 -12.80
CA ALA A 193 -9.48 -1.37 -14.06
C ALA A 193 -10.72 -1.46 -14.97
N ALA A 194 -11.91 -1.63 -14.38
CA ALA A 194 -13.18 -1.71 -15.12
C ALA A 194 -13.60 -0.35 -15.70
N ILE A 195 -13.53 0.72 -14.91
CA ILE A 195 -13.93 2.07 -15.33
C ILE A 195 -12.86 2.82 -16.11
N GLY A 196 -11.58 2.43 -15.97
CA GLY A 196 -10.44 3.06 -16.61
C GLY A 196 -9.81 4.19 -15.78
N GLN A 197 -8.48 4.22 -15.77
CA GLN A 197 -7.68 5.16 -14.96
C GLN A 197 -7.96 6.63 -15.30
N ASP A 198 -8.17 6.96 -16.58
CA ASP A 198 -8.43 8.33 -17.03
C ASP A 198 -9.75 8.88 -16.46
N ASN A 199 -10.76 8.02 -16.28
CA ASN A 199 -12.02 8.42 -15.68
C ASN A 199 -11.88 8.67 -14.17
N VAL A 200 -11.01 7.92 -13.47
CA VAL A 200 -10.73 8.15 -12.05
C VAL A 200 -9.91 9.41 -11.85
N LEU A 201 -8.98 9.72 -12.76
CA LEU A 201 -8.29 11.02 -12.75
C LEU A 201 -9.27 12.18 -12.98
N ARG A 202 -10.25 12.02 -13.88
CA ARG A 202 -11.33 13.02 -14.04
C ARG A 202 -12.21 13.16 -12.80
N LEU A 203 -12.49 12.07 -12.09
CA LEU A 203 -13.20 12.10 -10.81
C LEU A 203 -12.39 12.86 -9.74
N LEU A 204 -11.07 12.68 -9.73
CA LEU A 204 -10.17 13.42 -8.87
C LEU A 204 -10.17 14.92 -9.21
N ASP A 205 -10.10 15.27 -10.50
CA ASP A 205 -10.19 16.65 -10.97
C ASP A 205 -11.53 17.30 -10.62
N PHE A 206 -12.63 16.55 -10.70
CA PHE A 206 -13.96 17.00 -10.29
C PHE A 206 -13.96 17.46 -8.83
N TYR A 207 -13.39 16.67 -7.91
CA TYR A 207 -13.29 17.07 -6.50
C TYR A 207 -12.24 18.15 -6.22
N GLY A 208 -11.15 18.16 -6.98
CA GLY A 208 -10.14 19.23 -6.93
C GLY A 208 -10.74 20.59 -7.29
N GLN A 209 -11.58 20.64 -8.34
CA GLN A 209 -12.29 21.86 -8.74
C GLN A 209 -13.31 22.32 -7.70
N SER A 210 -13.99 21.41 -7.02
CA SER A 210 -14.91 21.73 -5.92
C SER A 210 -14.19 21.96 -4.59
N ARG A 211 -12.86 21.81 -4.53
CA ARG A 211 -12.03 21.87 -3.30
C ARG A 211 -12.52 20.95 -2.18
N ASN A 212 -13.03 19.76 -2.52
CA ASN A 212 -13.45 18.76 -1.55
C ASN A 212 -12.25 17.89 -1.16
N ALA A 213 -11.55 18.27 -0.09
CA ALA A 213 -10.34 17.59 0.38
C ALA A 213 -10.57 16.10 0.70
N LEU A 214 -11.66 15.78 1.39
CA LEU A 214 -11.92 14.44 1.91
C LEU A 214 -12.14 13.43 0.77
N ASP A 215 -13.01 13.74 -0.18
CA ASP A 215 -13.27 12.83 -1.30
C ASP A 215 -12.10 12.80 -2.29
N THR A 216 -11.39 13.92 -2.47
CA THR A 216 -10.12 13.97 -3.23
C THR A 216 -9.11 12.96 -2.67
N LEU A 217 -8.90 12.96 -1.34
CA LEU A 217 -7.97 12.04 -0.69
C LEU A 217 -8.44 10.58 -0.73
N ARG A 218 -9.75 10.31 -0.68
CA ARG A 218 -10.28 8.94 -0.86
C ARG A 218 -9.99 8.40 -2.26
N VAL A 219 -10.25 9.20 -3.30
CA VAL A 219 -9.92 8.81 -4.68
C VAL A 219 -8.41 8.64 -4.85
N GLY A 220 -7.61 9.55 -4.29
CA GLY A 220 -6.14 9.45 -4.27
C GLY A 220 -5.64 8.17 -3.60
N ALA A 221 -6.20 7.82 -2.43
CA ALA A 221 -5.86 6.59 -1.72
C ALA A 221 -6.19 5.33 -2.54
N ALA A 222 -7.36 5.29 -3.18
CA ALA A 222 -7.74 4.19 -4.07
C ALA A 222 -6.78 4.07 -5.27
N LEU A 223 -6.34 5.19 -5.84
CA LEU A 223 -5.34 5.23 -6.92
C LEU A 223 -3.96 4.75 -6.46
N ILE A 224 -3.54 5.06 -5.23
CA ILE A 224 -2.29 4.52 -4.64
C ILE A 224 -2.37 3.00 -4.51
N ASP A 225 -3.45 2.49 -3.92
CA ASP A 225 -3.60 1.05 -3.69
C ASP A 225 -3.69 0.29 -5.02
N HIS A 226 -4.36 0.86 -6.04
CA HIS A 226 -4.32 0.35 -7.41
C HIS A 226 -2.91 0.42 -8.02
N SER A 227 -2.17 1.51 -7.79
CA SER A 227 -0.81 1.68 -8.30
C SER A 227 0.16 0.66 -7.70
N LEU A 228 -0.01 0.30 -6.42
CA LEU A 228 0.78 -0.75 -5.75
C LEU A 228 0.64 -2.10 -6.47
N SER A 229 -0.56 -2.45 -6.96
CA SER A 229 -0.77 -3.68 -7.74
C SER A 229 0.03 -3.73 -9.05
N LYS A 230 0.44 -2.56 -9.57
CA LYS A 230 1.23 -2.41 -10.81
C LYS A 230 2.73 -2.25 -10.57
N GLY A 231 3.19 -2.21 -9.32
CA GLY A 231 4.60 -1.98 -8.98
C GLY A 231 5.13 -0.66 -9.53
N THR A 232 6.30 -0.69 -10.18
CA THR A 232 6.97 0.51 -10.71
C THR A 232 6.18 1.26 -11.78
N GLU A 233 5.35 0.56 -12.56
CA GLU A 233 4.50 1.20 -13.58
C GLU A 233 3.43 2.10 -12.96
N GLY A 234 3.07 1.87 -11.69
CA GLY A 234 2.16 2.70 -10.92
C GLY A 234 2.68 4.12 -10.66
N ALA A 235 3.99 4.34 -10.70
CA ALA A 235 4.58 5.65 -10.40
C ALA A 235 4.14 6.75 -11.38
N ALA A 236 3.93 6.41 -12.65
CA ALA A 236 3.44 7.36 -13.65
C ALA A 236 2.02 7.86 -13.33
N LEU A 237 1.17 6.98 -12.80
CA LEU A 237 -0.18 7.35 -12.38
C LEU A 237 -0.15 8.31 -11.18
N ILE A 238 0.75 8.06 -10.22
CA ILE A 238 0.96 8.93 -9.05
C ILE A 238 1.39 10.34 -9.49
N THR A 239 2.30 10.44 -10.46
CA THR A 239 2.71 11.75 -11.01
C THR A 239 1.55 12.47 -11.68
N ARG A 240 0.71 11.75 -12.44
CA ARG A 240 -0.46 12.34 -13.12
C ARG A 240 -1.51 12.86 -12.16
N MET A 241 -1.74 12.19 -11.03
CA MET A 241 -2.72 12.63 -10.02
C MET A 241 -2.23 13.79 -9.14
N TRP A 242 -0.92 14.02 -9.06
CA TRP A 242 -0.31 14.97 -8.13
C TRP A 242 -0.90 16.37 -8.19
N PRO A 243 -1.07 17.03 -9.37
CA PRO A 243 -1.62 18.38 -9.42
C PRO A 243 -3.04 18.50 -8.86
N SER A 244 -3.82 17.42 -8.94
CA SER A 244 -5.21 17.37 -8.46
C SER A 244 -5.31 17.22 -6.94
N ILE A 245 -4.22 16.83 -6.26
CA ILE A 245 -4.16 16.60 -4.80
C ILE A 245 -3.19 17.54 -4.06
N THR A 246 -2.67 18.59 -4.71
CA THR A 246 -1.72 19.53 -4.07
C THR A 246 -2.12 21.00 -4.19
N TRP A 247 -3.42 21.29 -4.22
CA TRP A 247 -3.93 22.65 -4.38
C TRP A 247 -3.94 23.49 -3.09
N ASN A 248 -3.77 22.87 -1.92
CA ASN A 248 -3.53 23.55 -0.65
C ASN A 248 -2.50 22.77 0.20
N LYS A 249 -2.03 23.39 1.29
CA LYS A 249 -1.01 22.81 2.18
C LYS A 249 -1.47 21.50 2.83
N GLU A 250 -2.69 21.47 3.39
CA GLU A 250 -3.22 20.32 4.13
C GLU A 250 -3.38 19.07 3.22
N VAL A 251 -3.98 19.23 2.04
CA VAL A 251 -4.13 18.11 1.09
C VAL A 251 -2.77 17.71 0.53
N THR A 252 -1.83 18.65 0.35
CA THR A 252 -0.45 18.32 -0.04
C THR A 252 0.25 17.44 1.00
N GLU A 253 0.14 17.77 2.30
CA GLU A 253 0.71 16.96 3.38
C GLU A 253 0.13 15.54 3.39
N ALA A 254 -1.19 15.40 3.22
CA ALA A 254 -1.84 14.09 3.09
C ALA A 254 -1.45 13.35 1.79
N ALA A 255 -1.28 14.06 0.69
CA ALA A 255 -0.81 13.51 -0.58
C ALA A 255 0.63 12.99 -0.48
N VAL A 256 1.50 13.67 0.25
CA VAL A 256 2.85 13.17 0.55
C VAL A 256 2.77 11.84 1.30
N GLU A 257 1.90 11.73 2.30
CA GLU A 257 1.71 10.47 3.03
C GLU A 257 1.22 9.33 2.14
N LEU A 258 0.35 9.63 1.17
CA LEU A 258 -0.09 8.68 0.15
C LEU A 258 1.08 8.16 -0.71
N VAL A 259 2.01 9.05 -1.12
CA VAL A 259 3.21 8.64 -1.88
C VAL A 259 4.20 7.88 -1.00
N LYS A 260 4.36 8.25 0.27
CA LYS A 260 5.16 7.48 1.24
C LYS A 260 4.60 6.07 1.40
N ARG A 261 3.28 5.91 1.54
CA ARG A 261 2.61 4.60 1.61
C ARG A 261 2.89 3.76 0.36
N PHE A 262 2.85 4.36 -0.84
CA PHE A 262 3.25 3.67 -2.07
C PHE A 262 4.71 3.18 -1.99
N LEU A 263 5.64 4.05 -1.60
CA LEU A 263 7.05 3.66 -1.47
C LEU A 263 7.29 2.61 -0.39
N ARG A 264 6.47 2.52 0.65
CA ARG A 264 6.54 1.47 1.67
C ARG A 264 6.04 0.11 1.15
N GLY A 265 5.11 0.09 0.20
CA GLY A 265 4.53 -1.13 -0.35
C GLY A 265 5.29 -1.77 -1.52
N VAL A 266 6.17 -1.05 -2.20
CA VAL A 266 6.95 -1.59 -3.34
C VAL A 266 8.20 -2.36 -2.86
N PRO A 267 8.79 -3.26 -3.67
CA PRO A 267 10.03 -3.95 -3.32
C PRO A 267 11.18 -2.99 -3.01
N LEU A 268 11.93 -3.22 -1.91
CA LEU A 268 12.99 -2.32 -1.44
C LEU A 268 14.05 -1.97 -2.51
N ARG A 269 14.36 -2.93 -3.39
CA ARG A 269 15.31 -2.79 -4.50
C ARG A 269 14.92 -1.74 -5.54
N GLU A 270 13.61 -1.49 -5.71
CA GLU A 270 13.05 -0.58 -6.71
C GLU A 270 12.88 0.85 -6.17
N VAL A 271 12.85 1.01 -4.84
CA VAL A 271 12.63 2.30 -4.16
C VAL A 271 13.58 3.40 -4.63
N PRO A 272 14.90 3.19 -4.76
CA PRO A 272 15.79 4.28 -5.16
C PRO A 272 15.50 4.88 -6.52
N THR A 273 15.15 4.03 -7.49
CA THR A 273 14.76 4.47 -8.84
C THR A 273 13.48 5.29 -8.77
N LEU A 274 12.53 4.88 -7.94
CA LEU A 274 11.27 5.59 -7.71
C LEU A 274 11.49 6.94 -6.99
N VAL A 275 12.37 7.01 -5.99
CA VAL A 275 12.74 8.27 -5.32
C VAL A 275 13.34 9.25 -6.33
N GLY A 276 14.28 8.79 -7.18
CA GLY A 276 14.86 9.63 -8.24
C GLY A 276 13.82 10.11 -9.26
N TYR A 277 12.90 9.21 -9.67
CA TYR A 277 11.79 9.54 -10.54
C TYR A 277 10.86 10.61 -9.92
N PHE A 278 10.39 10.40 -8.69
CA PHE A 278 9.52 11.36 -8.01
C PHE A 278 10.24 12.67 -7.70
N SER A 279 11.54 12.66 -7.36
CA SER A 279 12.30 13.89 -7.17
C SER A 279 12.38 14.72 -8.46
N THR A 280 12.42 14.07 -9.62
CA THR A 280 12.46 14.74 -10.93
C THR A 280 11.09 15.27 -11.32
N GLN A 281 10.03 14.49 -11.08
CA GLN A 281 8.67 14.81 -11.53
C GLN A 281 7.88 15.70 -10.55
N LEU A 282 8.04 15.50 -9.25
CA LEU A 282 7.27 16.17 -8.19
C LEU A 282 8.06 17.27 -7.48
N GLY A 283 9.38 17.31 -7.67
CA GLY A 283 10.28 18.30 -7.10
C GLY A 283 11.22 17.76 -6.03
N LYS A 284 12.30 18.52 -5.76
CA LYS A 284 13.39 18.10 -4.87
C LYS A 284 12.96 17.92 -3.41
N GLU A 285 12.08 18.77 -2.90
CA GLU A 285 11.57 18.70 -1.53
C GLU A 285 10.81 17.39 -1.26
N ILE A 286 9.99 16.97 -2.23
CA ILE A 286 9.33 15.66 -2.20
C ILE A 286 10.36 14.54 -2.29
N GLY A 287 11.32 14.65 -3.21
CA GLY A 287 12.43 13.69 -3.33
C GLY A 287 13.18 13.48 -2.01
N GLU A 288 13.50 14.56 -1.30
CA GLU A 288 14.16 14.51 0.01
C GLU A 288 13.30 13.82 1.08
N THR A 289 12.01 14.13 1.10
CA THR A 289 11.05 13.48 2.01
C THR A 289 10.96 11.97 1.75
N LEU A 290 10.94 11.57 0.48
CA LEU A 290 10.89 10.16 0.08
C LEU A 290 12.24 9.45 0.29
N GLN A 291 13.35 10.17 0.25
CA GLN A 291 14.66 9.65 0.62
C GLN A 291 14.72 9.29 2.11
N ALA A 292 14.09 10.09 2.98
CA ALA A 292 13.92 9.76 4.40
C ALA A 292 13.12 8.46 4.59
N THR A 293 12.01 8.31 3.86
CA THR A 293 11.22 7.06 3.82
C THR A 293 12.08 5.87 3.39
N TYR A 294 12.92 6.02 2.36
CA TYR A 294 13.81 4.96 1.90
C TYR A 294 14.87 4.57 2.96
N VAL A 295 15.48 5.54 3.65
CA VAL A 295 16.44 5.28 4.74
C VAL A 295 15.77 4.50 5.87
N MET A 296 14.57 4.90 6.30
CA MET A 296 13.85 4.17 7.34
C MET A 296 13.47 2.75 6.88
N ARG A 297 13.05 2.57 5.63
CA ARG A 297 12.81 1.24 5.07
C ARG A 297 14.06 0.36 5.02
N GLN A 298 15.24 0.92 4.76
CA GLN A 298 16.50 0.14 4.80
C GLN A 298 16.79 -0.39 6.21
N VAL A 299 16.53 0.40 7.24
CA VAL A 299 16.72 0.00 8.64
C VAL A 299 15.68 -1.03 9.07
N MET A 300 14.41 -0.82 8.69
CA MET A 300 13.30 -1.70 9.06
C MET A 300 13.27 -3.00 8.23
N GLY A 301 13.73 -2.98 6.98
CA GLY A 301 13.52 -4.09 6.06
C GLY A 301 12.02 -4.27 5.77
N GLU A 302 11.53 -5.49 6.03
CA GLU A 302 10.12 -5.87 5.82
C GLU A 302 9.25 -5.79 7.09
N ILE A 303 9.81 -5.29 8.21
CA ILE A 303 9.09 -5.20 9.48
C ILE A 303 8.49 -3.80 9.68
N ASP A 304 7.46 -3.69 10.53
CA ASP A 304 6.89 -2.39 10.91
C ASP A 304 7.68 -1.71 12.04
N LEU A 305 7.32 -0.46 12.38
CA LEU A 305 8.05 0.31 13.39
C LEU A 305 7.94 -0.34 14.78
N LEU A 306 6.84 -1.04 15.08
CA LEU A 306 6.66 -1.72 16.36
C LEU A 306 7.64 -2.91 16.49
N ALA A 307 7.77 -3.74 15.46
CA ALA A 307 8.74 -4.83 15.42
C ALA A 307 10.19 -4.32 15.39
N LEU A 308 10.44 -3.13 14.82
CA LEU A 308 11.74 -2.46 14.95
C LEU A 308 12.04 -2.12 16.42
N THR A 309 11.06 -1.66 17.21
CA THR A 309 11.29 -1.38 18.64
C THR A 309 11.75 -2.63 19.40
N GLU A 310 11.15 -3.79 19.13
CA GLU A 310 11.54 -5.06 19.72
C GLU A 310 12.94 -5.49 19.27
N SER A 311 13.26 -5.28 17.99
CA SER A 311 14.58 -5.59 17.43
C SER A 311 15.69 -4.77 18.07
N VAL A 312 15.44 -3.47 18.29
CA VAL A 312 16.37 -2.56 18.97
C VAL A 312 16.51 -2.94 20.45
N GLN A 313 15.42 -3.27 21.12
CA GLN A 313 15.45 -3.73 22.51
C GLN A 313 16.30 -5.00 22.67
N VAL A 314 16.07 -6.00 21.83
CA VAL A 314 16.84 -7.27 21.83
C VAL A 314 18.33 -6.99 21.60
N ALA A 315 18.66 -6.15 20.63
CA ALA A 315 20.04 -5.78 20.33
C ALA A 315 20.70 -5.02 21.50
N SER A 316 19.99 -4.04 22.05
CA SER A 316 20.44 -3.23 23.19
C SER A 316 20.77 -4.11 24.39
N GLN A 317 19.86 -5.02 24.77
CA GLN A 317 20.05 -5.95 25.89
C GLN A 317 21.22 -6.90 25.65
N LEU A 318 21.26 -7.59 24.50
CA LEU A 318 22.31 -8.55 24.19
C LEU A 318 23.70 -7.89 24.17
N PHE A 319 23.82 -6.71 23.58
CA PHE A 319 25.11 -6.01 23.52
C PHE A 319 25.51 -5.44 24.86
N THR A 320 24.56 -4.97 25.67
CA THR A 320 24.85 -4.48 27.02
C THR A 320 25.39 -5.61 27.90
N ASP A 321 24.75 -6.78 27.89
CA ASP A 321 25.19 -7.93 28.68
C ASP A 321 26.64 -8.34 28.36
N ILE A 322 26.98 -8.34 27.07
CA ILE A 322 28.33 -8.64 26.61
C ILE A 322 29.29 -7.49 26.95
N ALA A 323 28.93 -6.24 26.69
CA ALA A 323 29.80 -5.08 26.91
C ALA A 323 30.12 -4.85 28.40
N VAL A 324 29.15 -5.02 29.29
CA VAL A 324 29.33 -4.89 30.75
C VAL A 324 30.35 -5.91 31.27
N THR A 325 30.40 -7.10 30.67
CA THR A 325 31.36 -8.16 31.03
C THR A 325 32.81 -7.78 30.71
N TYR A 326 33.04 -6.92 29.71
CA TYR A 326 34.38 -6.49 29.27
C TYR A 326 34.65 -4.98 29.51
N HIS A 327 33.97 -4.38 30.49
CA HIS A 327 34.20 -2.97 30.86
C HIS A 327 35.49 -2.79 31.69
N THR A 328 36.11 -1.61 31.63
CA THR A 328 37.56 -1.38 31.86
C THR A 328 38.06 -1.64 33.28
N ASP A 329 37.17 -1.75 34.27
CA ASP A 329 37.53 -1.83 35.69
C ASP A 329 37.22 -3.20 36.33
N LYS A 330 37.01 -4.25 35.50
CA LYS A 330 36.47 -5.55 35.95
C LYS A 330 37.34 -6.72 35.48
N GLU A 331 37.42 -7.76 36.32
CA GLU A 331 38.12 -9.00 35.97
C GLU A 331 37.45 -9.72 34.79
N LEU A 332 38.28 -10.12 33.83
CA LEU A 332 37.83 -10.79 32.61
C LEU A 332 37.47 -12.26 32.89
N PRO A 333 36.36 -12.78 32.30
CA PRO A 333 35.95 -14.16 32.51
C PRO A 333 36.98 -15.14 31.91
N PRO A 334 37.45 -16.14 32.66
CA PRO A 334 38.41 -17.12 32.16
C PRO A 334 37.75 -18.06 31.13
N ILE A 335 38.57 -18.66 30.24
CA ILE A 335 38.10 -19.49 29.10
C ILE A 335 37.17 -20.63 29.55
N HIS A 336 37.48 -21.30 30.67
CA HIS A 336 36.66 -22.41 31.16
C HIS A 336 35.25 -21.97 31.57
N ARG A 337 35.10 -20.75 32.12
CA ARG A 337 33.80 -20.18 32.48
C ARG A 337 32.99 -19.83 31.24
N LEU A 338 33.62 -19.21 30.25
CA LEU A 338 32.98 -18.89 28.97
C LEU A 338 32.47 -20.16 28.25
N ARG A 339 33.25 -21.25 28.31
CA ARG A 339 32.82 -22.55 27.75
C ARG A 339 31.68 -23.13 28.56
N HIS A 340 31.77 -23.11 29.87
CA HIS A 340 30.71 -23.59 30.75
C HIS A 340 29.39 -22.84 30.52
N ASP A 341 29.42 -21.51 30.40
CA ASP A 341 28.24 -20.70 30.10
C ASP A 341 27.58 -21.10 28.76
N LEU A 342 28.37 -21.54 27.77
CA LEU A 342 27.86 -22.03 26.47
C LEU A 342 27.42 -23.49 26.49
N ASP A 343 28.10 -24.36 27.24
CA ASP A 343 27.77 -25.78 27.40
C ASP A 343 26.49 -25.96 28.26
N THR A 344 26.20 -25.02 29.17
CA THR A 344 25.04 -25.06 30.08
C THR A 344 23.80 -24.37 29.52
N MET A 345 23.87 -23.74 28.35
CA MET A 345 22.68 -23.15 27.70
C MET A 345 21.60 -24.22 27.52
N PRO A 346 20.39 -24.00 28.07
CA PRO A 346 19.29 -24.94 27.88
C PRO A 346 18.82 -24.93 26.41
N GLY A 347 18.33 -26.07 25.95
CA GLY A 347 17.88 -26.28 24.57
C GLY A 347 19.04 -26.67 23.63
N GLY A 348 18.83 -27.73 22.85
CA GLY A 348 19.78 -28.15 21.82
C GLY A 348 19.60 -27.34 20.52
N LEU A 349 20.67 -27.19 19.75
CA LEU A 349 20.64 -26.70 18.37
C LEU A 349 20.95 -27.86 17.44
N SER A 350 20.25 -27.94 16.31
CA SER A 350 20.66 -28.77 15.18
C SER A 350 21.99 -28.28 14.60
N ASP A 351 22.67 -29.11 13.81
CA ASP A 351 23.93 -28.74 13.17
C ASP A 351 23.77 -27.52 12.23
N ALA A 352 22.62 -27.41 11.55
CA ALA A 352 22.29 -26.26 10.70
C ALA A 352 22.08 -24.97 11.51
N GLU A 353 21.30 -25.05 12.59
CA GLU A 353 21.07 -23.91 13.49
C GLU A 353 22.36 -23.45 14.18
N ARG A 354 23.20 -24.40 14.60
CA ARG A 354 24.52 -24.12 15.19
C ARG A 354 25.42 -23.37 14.19
N GLN A 355 25.43 -23.80 12.93
CA GLN A 355 26.17 -23.14 11.86
C GLN A 355 25.61 -21.73 11.59
N GLN A 356 24.29 -21.54 11.67
CA GLN A 356 23.65 -20.23 11.55
C GLN A 356 24.09 -19.29 12.67
N VAL A 357 24.10 -19.75 13.94
CA VAL A 357 24.62 -18.95 15.07
C VAL A 357 26.08 -18.57 14.84
N ALA A 358 26.91 -19.51 14.39
CA ALA A 358 28.31 -19.22 14.07
C ALA A 358 28.43 -18.11 13.01
N GLN A 359 27.63 -18.18 11.94
CA GLN A 359 27.63 -17.17 10.89
C GLN A 359 27.12 -15.80 11.38
N ASN A 360 26.03 -15.79 12.15
CA ASN A 360 25.47 -14.57 12.72
C ASN A 360 26.46 -13.87 13.64
N THR A 361 27.06 -14.60 14.59
CA THR A 361 28.01 -14.02 15.56
C THR A 361 29.25 -13.42 14.90
N PHE A 362 29.77 -14.06 13.84
CA PHE A 362 30.84 -13.47 13.03
C PHE A 362 30.39 -12.21 12.28
N THR A 363 29.19 -12.25 11.71
CA THR A 363 28.62 -11.12 10.95
C THR A 363 28.36 -9.93 11.88
N ILE A 364 27.80 -10.17 13.07
CA ILE A 364 27.60 -9.17 14.13
C ILE A 364 28.94 -8.53 14.52
N ALA A 365 29.99 -9.32 14.78
CA ALA A 365 31.31 -8.77 15.10
C ALA A 365 31.84 -7.84 14.01
N ARG A 366 31.67 -8.21 12.73
CA ARG A 366 32.08 -7.38 11.60
C ARG A 366 31.28 -6.08 11.52
N LEU A 367 29.95 -6.17 11.66
CA LEU A 367 29.05 -5.02 11.56
C LEU A 367 29.27 -4.01 12.71
N ILE A 368 29.48 -4.48 13.95
CA ILE A 368 29.82 -3.63 15.10
C ILE A 368 31.08 -2.81 14.81
N TYR A 369 32.12 -3.47 14.29
CA TYR A 369 33.37 -2.79 13.96
C TYR A 369 33.23 -1.80 12.79
N GLU A 370 32.53 -2.19 11.72
CA GLU A 370 32.30 -1.31 10.57
C GLU A 370 31.53 -0.05 10.96
N LEU A 371 30.41 -0.21 11.68
CA LEU A 371 29.59 0.90 12.18
C LEU A 371 30.36 1.81 13.14
N GLY A 372 31.16 1.24 14.03
CA GLY A 372 31.99 2.00 14.97
C GLY A 372 33.17 2.74 14.32
N ARG A 373 33.82 2.13 13.32
CA ARG A 373 34.94 2.74 12.58
C ARG A 373 34.49 3.94 11.74
N ASP A 374 33.30 3.86 11.13
CA ASP A 374 32.73 4.96 10.36
C ASP A 374 32.50 6.21 11.21
N ARG A 375 32.14 6.02 12.49
CA ARG A 375 32.07 7.10 13.49
C ARG A 375 33.46 7.68 13.78
N SER A 376 34.44 6.84 14.12
CA SER A 376 35.79 7.28 14.54
C SER A 376 36.57 8.02 13.44
N ARG A 377 36.40 7.64 12.17
CA ARG A 377 37.02 8.35 11.03
C ARG A 377 36.41 9.73 10.78
N LYS A 378 35.11 9.91 11.05
CA LYS A 378 34.39 11.17 10.86
C LYS A 378 34.43 12.08 12.11
N ARG A 379 35.02 11.62 13.21
CA ARG A 379 35.18 12.36 14.49
C ARG A 379 36.04 13.65 14.38
N GLY A 380 36.67 13.91 13.24
CA GLY A 380 37.35 15.18 12.94
C GLY A 380 36.44 16.31 12.44
N LYS A 381 35.14 16.06 12.16
CA LYS A 381 34.15 17.04 11.64
C LYS A 381 32.82 17.05 12.45
N VAL A 382 32.87 16.69 13.73
CA VAL A 382 31.73 16.23 14.56
C VAL A 382 30.57 17.24 14.64
N SER A 383 29.40 16.77 14.22
CA SER A 383 28.12 17.17 14.81
C SER A 383 28.08 16.66 16.25
N SER A 384 27.93 17.56 17.23
CA SER A 384 27.83 17.18 18.65
C SER A 384 26.73 16.11 18.83
N GLU A 385 26.97 15.09 19.65
CA GLU A 385 25.96 14.06 19.96
C GLU A 385 24.66 14.69 20.46
N GLU A 386 24.78 15.81 21.19
CA GLU A 386 23.65 16.63 21.63
C GLU A 386 22.84 17.18 20.46
N LEU A 387 23.50 17.62 19.38
CA LEU A 387 22.82 18.16 18.19
C LEU A 387 22.09 17.07 17.40
N LEU A 388 22.59 15.82 17.41
CA LEU A 388 21.89 14.68 16.82
C LEU A 388 20.65 14.32 17.64
N VAL A 389 20.76 14.25 18.96
CA VAL A 389 19.63 13.97 19.88
C VAL A 389 18.58 15.09 19.83
N GLN A 390 19.01 16.34 19.67
CA GLN A 390 18.13 17.49 19.46
C GLN A 390 17.53 17.55 18.04
N GLY A 391 17.93 16.65 17.14
CA GLY A 391 17.45 16.62 15.77
C GLY A 391 17.86 17.83 14.92
N GLN A 392 18.95 18.51 15.29
CA GLN A 392 19.46 19.70 14.60
C GLN A 392 20.49 19.39 13.51
N THR A 393 21.04 18.16 13.49
CA THR A 393 22.00 17.74 12.47
C THR A 393 21.59 16.43 11.80
N THR A 394 21.97 16.29 10.53
CA THR A 394 21.73 15.09 9.71
C THR A 394 22.60 13.93 10.17
N PRO A 395 22.02 12.76 10.46
CA PRO A 395 22.76 11.52 10.70
C PRO A 395 23.72 11.19 9.55
N GLN A 396 24.97 10.82 9.86
CA GLN A 396 25.99 10.52 8.86
C GLN A 396 26.27 9.02 8.70
N ASN A 397 25.72 8.21 9.60
CA ASN A 397 25.86 6.75 9.67
C ASN A 397 24.71 6.16 10.51
N GLY A 398 24.62 4.83 10.57
CA GLY A 398 23.56 4.13 11.31
C GLY A 398 23.55 4.40 12.82
N LEU A 399 24.69 4.65 13.47
CA LEU A 399 24.75 4.97 14.91
C LEU A 399 24.23 6.38 15.19
N ASP A 400 24.53 7.35 14.32
CA ASP A 400 23.96 8.69 14.42
C ASP A 400 22.43 8.63 14.24
N LEU A 401 21.93 7.76 13.36
CA LEU A 401 20.50 7.57 13.16
C LEU A 401 19.82 6.99 14.40
N LEU A 402 20.43 6.01 15.06
CA LEU A 402 19.92 5.49 16.35
C LEU A 402 19.84 6.59 17.40
N ARG A 403 20.85 7.46 17.52
CA ARG A 403 20.80 8.62 18.44
C ARG A 403 19.72 9.62 18.07
N PHE A 404 19.55 9.89 16.78
CA PHE A 404 18.50 10.78 16.27
C PHE A 404 17.10 10.23 16.60
N ILE A 405 16.85 8.95 16.32
CA ILE A 405 15.57 8.28 16.64
C ILE A 405 15.34 8.28 18.16
N GLY A 406 16.36 7.88 18.92
CA GLY A 406 16.28 7.85 20.38
C GLY A 406 16.05 9.23 20.99
N GLY A 407 16.63 10.29 20.42
CA GLY A 407 16.40 11.67 20.82
C GLY A 407 15.00 12.15 20.48
N TYR A 408 14.48 11.83 19.29
CA TYR A 408 13.10 12.14 18.88
C TYR A 408 12.07 11.58 19.88
N PHE A 409 12.22 10.32 20.31
CA PHE A 409 11.28 9.71 21.25
C PHE A 409 11.54 10.06 22.73
N ALA A 410 12.72 10.58 23.07
CA ALA A 410 13.09 11.03 24.42
C ALA A 410 12.81 12.53 24.68
N ASP A 411 12.00 13.19 23.84
CA ASP A 411 11.80 14.64 23.88
C ASP A 411 13.13 15.42 23.84
N HIS A 412 14.04 15.00 22.97
CA HIS A 412 15.37 15.58 22.77
C HIS A 412 16.31 15.51 23.98
N LYS A 413 16.06 14.59 24.91
CA LYS A 413 16.93 14.35 26.07
C LYS A 413 17.96 13.28 25.77
N LEU A 414 19.19 13.53 26.23
CA LEU A 414 20.26 12.55 26.23
C LEU A 414 20.06 11.59 27.41
N ILE A 415 20.04 10.29 27.12
CA ILE A 415 19.88 9.23 28.12
C ILE A 415 21.25 8.58 28.29
N PRO A 416 21.95 8.79 29.42
CA PRO A 416 23.29 8.24 29.61
C PRO A 416 23.24 6.73 29.75
N VAL A 417 24.17 6.04 29.08
CA VAL A 417 24.35 4.61 29.26
C VAL A 417 24.92 4.30 30.62
N THR A 418 24.22 3.42 31.34
CA THR A 418 24.64 2.95 32.65
C THR A 418 25.33 1.58 32.51
N MET A 419 26.62 1.51 32.83
CA MET A 419 27.44 0.28 32.77
C MET A 419 27.66 -0.33 34.17
N ASN A 420 26.62 -0.33 35.00
CA ASN A 420 26.68 -0.84 36.36
C ASN A 420 26.50 -2.37 36.39
N ARG A 421 27.26 -3.06 37.25
CA ARG A 421 27.20 -4.52 37.41
C ARG A 421 26.93 -4.81 38.88
N GLU A 422 25.81 -5.44 39.20
CA GLU A 422 25.49 -5.86 40.58
C GLU A 422 26.25 -7.14 40.97
N GLU A 423 26.54 -8.06 40.02
CA GLU A 423 27.39 -9.24 40.21
C GLU A 423 28.06 -9.67 38.89
N MET A 424 29.10 -10.52 38.91
CA MET A 424 29.14 -11.82 38.19
C MET A 424 28.34 -12.12 36.90
N ALA A 425 27.81 -11.16 36.13
CA ALA A 425 26.93 -11.34 34.99
C ALA A 425 27.44 -12.47 34.08
N HIS A 426 26.63 -13.52 33.96
CA HIS A 426 26.81 -14.54 32.95
C HIS A 426 26.69 -13.86 31.59
N LEU A 427 27.63 -14.12 30.68
CA LEU A 427 27.71 -13.45 29.38
C LEU A 427 26.39 -13.54 28.59
N PHE A 428 25.64 -14.61 28.85
CA PHE A 428 24.37 -14.91 28.20
C PHE A 428 23.16 -14.85 29.14
N GLY A 429 23.35 -14.51 30.43
CA GLY A 429 22.27 -14.46 31.41
C GLY A 429 21.47 -15.77 31.50
N SER A 430 20.14 -15.68 31.39
CA SER A 430 19.21 -16.81 31.39
C SER A 430 18.86 -17.35 29.99
N ARG A 431 19.61 -16.97 28.94
CA ARG A 431 19.30 -17.32 27.55
C ARG A 431 19.43 -18.82 27.28
N SER A 432 18.45 -19.36 26.58
CA SER A 432 18.55 -20.67 25.92
C SER A 432 19.30 -20.56 24.58
N ALA A 433 19.82 -21.68 24.08
CA ALA A 433 20.50 -21.68 22.78
C ALA A 433 19.55 -21.27 21.63
N ALA A 434 18.28 -21.68 21.71
CA ALA A 434 17.25 -21.30 20.75
C ALA A 434 16.91 -19.80 20.82
N MET A 435 16.86 -19.22 22.02
CA MET A 435 16.69 -17.78 22.21
C MET A 435 17.88 -17.00 21.62
N PHE A 436 19.11 -17.45 21.89
CA PHE A 436 20.31 -16.84 21.32
C PHE A 436 20.34 -16.89 19.79
N LEU A 437 19.89 -18.00 19.17
CA LEU A 437 19.72 -18.06 17.71
C LEU A 437 18.73 -17.00 17.21
N ARG A 438 17.55 -16.90 17.85
CA ARG A 438 16.54 -15.91 17.47
C ARG A 438 17.07 -14.48 17.60
N GLU A 439 17.69 -14.16 18.73
CA GLU A 439 18.27 -12.84 18.98
C GLU A 439 19.37 -12.51 17.96
N THR A 440 20.29 -13.44 17.70
CA THR A 440 21.37 -13.19 16.73
C THR A 440 20.85 -13.02 15.30
N ASN A 441 19.75 -13.69 14.90
CA ASN A 441 19.08 -13.43 13.63
C ASN A 441 18.54 -11.99 13.56
N THR A 442 17.78 -11.58 14.58
CA THR A 442 17.19 -10.23 14.68
C THR A 442 18.27 -9.15 14.67
N VAL A 443 19.32 -9.31 15.47
CA VAL A 443 20.43 -8.36 15.55
C VAL A 443 21.19 -8.25 14.23
N THR A 444 21.43 -9.38 13.55
CA THR A 444 22.12 -9.37 12.25
C THR A 444 21.31 -8.58 11.21
N GLN A 445 19.99 -8.76 11.17
CA GLN A 445 19.11 -8.02 10.26
C GLN A 445 19.14 -6.51 10.56
N LEU A 446 18.96 -6.13 11.83
CA LEU A 446 19.00 -4.73 12.27
C LEU A 446 20.32 -4.05 11.92
N LEU A 447 21.45 -4.65 12.28
CA LEU A 447 22.77 -4.06 12.02
C LEU A 447 23.07 -3.96 10.52
N THR A 448 22.61 -4.94 9.73
CA THR A 448 22.75 -4.90 8.27
C THR A 448 21.96 -3.72 7.72
N GLY A 449 20.70 -3.54 8.11
CA GLY A 449 19.86 -2.42 7.70
C GLY A 449 20.44 -1.05 8.08
N LEU A 450 20.96 -0.91 9.31
CA LEU A 450 21.62 0.30 9.77
C LEU A 450 22.87 0.65 8.94
N LYS A 451 23.62 -0.36 8.50
CA LYS A 451 24.79 -0.17 7.64
C LYS A 451 24.36 0.21 6.22
N THR A 452 23.48 -0.57 5.60
CA THR A 452 23.07 -0.38 4.19
C THR A 452 22.35 0.94 3.96
N ALA A 453 21.63 1.45 4.96
CA ALA A 453 20.93 2.73 4.92
C ALA A 453 21.85 3.92 4.55
N PHE A 454 23.15 3.88 4.89
CA PHE A 454 24.10 4.97 4.69
C PHE A 454 25.23 4.66 3.68
N GLU A 455 25.17 3.52 2.98
CA GLU A 455 26.13 3.19 1.91
C GLU A 455 26.06 4.17 0.73
N ARG A 456 24.93 4.86 0.57
CA ARG A 456 24.69 5.85 -0.48
C ARG A 456 24.94 7.28 0.02
N PRO A 457 25.69 8.11 -0.71
CA PRO A 457 25.97 9.50 -0.31
C PRO A 457 24.71 10.34 -0.09
N GLU A 458 23.63 10.10 -0.84
CA GLU A 458 22.38 10.85 -0.76
C GLU A 458 21.66 10.67 0.59
N ALA A 459 21.94 9.57 1.31
CA ALA A 459 21.40 9.35 2.65
C ALA A 459 22.02 10.30 3.70
N GLN A 460 23.23 10.80 3.44
CA GLN A 460 23.98 11.67 4.36
C GLN A 460 23.62 13.15 4.21
N THR A 461 22.77 13.49 3.23
CA THR A 461 22.36 14.86 2.90
C THR A 461 20.91 15.16 3.27
N ILE A 462 20.18 14.21 3.85
CA ILE A 462 18.75 14.35 4.19
C ILE A 462 18.58 15.38 5.32
N ALA A 463 17.69 16.36 5.16
CA ALA A 463 17.37 17.29 6.22
C ALA A 463 16.84 16.56 7.47
N PRO A 464 17.26 16.97 8.69
CA PRO A 464 16.78 16.36 9.94
C PRO A 464 15.25 16.37 10.05
N LYS A 465 14.62 17.44 9.57
CA LYS A 465 13.17 17.58 9.54
C LYS A 465 12.49 16.47 8.72
N ALA A 466 13.01 16.13 7.54
CA ALA A 466 12.43 15.08 6.70
C ALA A 466 12.46 13.70 7.38
N LEU A 467 13.53 13.40 8.12
CA LEU A 467 13.62 12.19 8.94
C LEU A 467 12.65 12.21 10.13
N ALA A 468 12.54 13.35 10.82
CA ALA A 468 11.57 13.50 11.92
C ALA A 468 10.11 13.35 11.43
N ASP A 469 9.78 13.93 10.28
CA ASP A 469 8.45 13.82 9.66
C ASP A 469 8.16 12.38 9.21
N GLU A 470 9.18 11.62 8.79
CA GLU A 470 9.03 10.18 8.51
C GLU A 470 8.79 9.37 9.78
N LEU A 471 9.54 9.64 10.86
CA LEU A 471 9.31 8.99 12.16
C LEU A 471 7.93 9.29 12.71
N ALA A 472 7.47 10.54 12.61
CA ALA A 472 6.13 10.95 13.01
C ALA A 472 5.04 10.19 12.23
N SER A 473 5.22 10.07 10.92
CA SER A 473 4.32 9.32 10.03
C SER A 473 4.26 7.83 10.39
N LEU A 474 5.41 7.17 10.56
CA LEU A 474 5.48 5.77 10.97
C LEU A 474 4.89 5.56 12.36
N TRP A 475 5.16 6.47 13.31
CA TRP A 475 4.62 6.42 14.66
C TRP A 475 3.09 6.58 14.68
N GLY A 476 2.55 7.49 13.86
CA GLY A 476 1.12 7.72 13.70
C GLY A 476 0.34 6.50 13.19
N SER A 477 1.01 5.55 12.53
CA SER A 477 0.40 4.28 12.11
C SER A 477 0.19 3.27 13.25
N ILE A 478 0.86 3.47 14.39
CA ILE A 478 0.76 2.60 15.57
C ILE A 478 -0.40 3.07 16.46
N SER A 479 -1.17 2.13 17.02
CA SER A 479 -2.23 2.45 17.99
C SER A 479 -1.70 3.22 19.21
N LEU A 480 -2.47 4.17 19.73
CA LEU A 480 -2.11 4.96 20.93
C LEU A 480 -1.71 4.12 22.16
N TYR A 481 -2.32 2.94 22.34
CA TYR A 481 -1.96 2.00 23.42
C TYR A 481 -0.52 1.52 23.29
N ASN A 482 -0.14 1.01 22.11
CA ASN A 482 1.21 0.53 21.85
C ASN A 482 2.23 1.67 21.90
N GLN A 483 1.88 2.85 21.40
CA GLN A 483 2.76 4.03 21.47
C GLN A 483 3.20 4.31 22.91
N ARG A 484 2.24 4.43 23.84
CA ARG A 484 2.53 4.69 25.27
C ARG A 484 3.32 3.57 25.93
N ARG A 485 3.12 2.33 25.51
CA ARG A 485 3.81 1.15 26.05
C ARG A 485 5.29 1.13 25.70
N VAL A 486 5.65 1.50 24.46
CA VAL A 486 7.00 1.27 23.93
C VAL A 486 7.86 2.54 23.83
N GLN A 487 7.28 3.74 23.86
CA GLN A 487 8.00 5.00 23.61
C GLN A 487 9.27 5.16 24.46
N GLU A 488 9.14 5.10 25.79
CA GLU A 488 10.26 5.34 26.70
C GLU A 488 11.36 4.29 26.56
N ALA A 489 10.96 3.01 26.44
CA ALA A 489 11.90 1.91 26.24
C ALA A 489 12.63 2.04 24.91
N PHE A 490 11.89 2.32 23.83
CA PHE A 490 12.47 2.47 22.49
C PHE A 490 13.46 3.64 22.42
N ALA A 491 13.11 4.77 23.05
CA ALA A 491 13.98 5.94 23.12
C ALA A 491 15.32 5.61 23.82
N ARG A 492 15.25 4.97 24.99
CA ARG A 492 16.41 4.52 25.76
C ARG A 492 17.23 3.48 25.00
N ASP A 493 16.59 2.44 24.48
CA ASP A 493 17.28 1.34 23.81
C ASP A 493 17.98 1.79 22.52
N CYS A 494 17.44 2.76 21.79
CA CYS A 494 18.10 3.36 20.63
C CYS A 494 19.41 4.06 21.02
N GLN A 495 19.36 4.97 22.00
CA GLN A 495 20.55 5.71 22.45
C GLN A 495 21.58 4.74 23.07
N GLN A 496 21.11 3.81 23.89
CA GLN A 496 21.95 2.80 24.54
C GLN A 496 22.65 1.90 23.54
N LEU A 497 21.94 1.41 22.53
CA LEU A 497 22.52 0.58 21.49
C LEU A 497 23.64 1.32 20.73
N ALA A 498 23.44 2.59 20.39
CA ALA A 498 24.44 3.40 19.69
C ALA A 498 25.72 3.58 20.51
N ASP A 499 25.57 3.82 21.82
CA ASP A 499 26.67 4.03 22.74
C ASP A 499 27.40 2.71 23.09
N VAL A 500 26.67 1.61 23.25
CA VAL A 500 27.27 0.29 23.50
C VAL A 500 28.08 -0.18 22.30
N ILE A 501 27.54 -0.08 21.07
CA ILE A 501 28.30 -0.43 19.84
C ILE A 501 29.57 0.40 19.76
N SER A 502 29.47 1.69 20.05
CA SER A 502 30.61 2.59 20.07
C SER A 502 31.67 2.19 21.09
N LEU A 503 31.27 1.90 22.33
CA LEU A 503 32.17 1.44 23.39
C LEU A 503 32.87 0.14 23.00
N MET A 504 32.14 -0.79 22.38
CA MET A 504 32.70 -2.06 21.90
C MET A 504 33.73 -1.82 20.78
N SER A 505 33.48 -0.86 19.88
CA SER A 505 34.39 -0.55 18.77
C SER A 505 35.64 0.24 19.19
N ASP A 506 35.56 1.12 20.19
CA ASP A 506 36.67 1.97 20.62
C ASP A 506 37.80 1.16 21.28
N LYS A 507 37.47 0.01 21.90
CA LYS A 507 38.44 -0.89 22.56
C LYS A 507 39.09 -1.89 21.60
N THR A 508 38.88 -1.76 20.30
CA THR A 508 39.32 -2.77 19.32
C THR A 508 40.75 -2.54 18.86
N ASN A 509 41.50 -3.63 18.70
CA ASN A 509 42.74 -3.65 17.95
C ASN A 509 42.46 -4.29 16.58
N ASP A 510 42.77 -3.63 15.46
CA ASP A 510 42.46 -4.08 14.08
C ASP A 510 42.91 -5.53 13.77
N ARG A 511 43.89 -6.02 14.54
CA ARG A 511 44.41 -7.39 14.47
C ARG A 511 43.44 -8.48 14.94
N ALA A 512 42.40 -8.13 15.71
CA ALA A 512 41.42 -9.08 16.23
C ALA A 512 40.38 -9.51 15.19
N LEU A 513 40.14 -8.70 14.15
CA LEU A 513 39.18 -8.97 13.07
C LEU A 513 39.83 -9.40 11.75
N THR A 514 41.12 -9.11 11.56
CA THR A 514 41.90 -9.61 10.41
C THR A 514 42.33 -11.06 10.63
N ASP A 515 42.48 -11.85 9.56
CA ASP A 515 42.84 -13.27 9.60
C ASP A 515 44.32 -13.50 9.96
N GLY A 516 44.69 -13.10 11.17
CA GLY A 516 46.02 -13.30 11.76
C GLY A 516 46.07 -14.46 12.76
N GLY A 517 47.26 -14.69 13.32
CA GLY A 517 47.48 -15.73 14.34
C GLY A 517 46.63 -15.50 15.60
N ALA A 518 46.49 -14.26 16.06
CA ALA A 518 45.68 -13.89 17.22
C ALA A 518 44.19 -14.21 17.04
N ALA A 519 43.66 -13.91 15.84
CA ALA A 519 42.31 -14.23 15.43
C ALA A 519 42.03 -15.74 15.43
N ARG A 520 42.95 -16.54 14.85
CA ARG A 520 42.84 -18.01 14.87
C ARG A 520 42.93 -18.58 16.29
N GLN A 521 43.74 -17.99 17.17
CA GLN A 521 43.80 -18.40 18.58
C GLN A 521 42.50 -18.13 19.35
N LEU A 522 41.79 -17.03 19.03
CA LEU A 522 40.45 -16.76 19.59
C LEU A 522 39.43 -17.79 19.06
N GLU A 523 39.43 -18.05 17.75
CA GLU A 523 38.50 -19.01 17.13
C GLU A 523 38.74 -20.47 17.56
N THR A 524 39.98 -20.82 17.90
CA THR A 524 40.32 -22.17 18.42
C THR A 524 40.17 -22.27 19.94
N GLY A 525 39.78 -21.18 20.60
CA GLY A 525 39.57 -21.10 22.04
C GLY A 525 40.85 -21.19 22.87
N GLN A 526 42.02 -20.91 22.28
CA GLN A 526 43.33 -20.93 22.95
C GLN A 526 43.65 -19.60 23.65
N ARG A 527 43.05 -18.50 23.17
CA ARG A 527 43.25 -17.16 23.73
C ARG A 527 41.99 -16.69 24.44
N GLN A 528 42.16 -16.06 25.61
CA GLN A 528 41.07 -15.40 26.33
C GLN A 528 40.73 -14.07 25.64
N PRO A 529 39.44 -13.80 25.34
CA PRO A 529 39.01 -12.53 24.79
C PRO A 529 39.31 -11.39 25.77
N GLN A 530 39.85 -10.28 25.27
CA GLN A 530 40.23 -9.10 26.08
C GLN A 530 39.19 -7.97 26.00
N ASN A 531 38.29 -8.03 25.01
CA ASN A 531 37.22 -7.06 24.83
C ASN A 531 35.97 -7.76 24.26
N ALA A 532 34.86 -7.04 24.26
CA ALA A 532 33.57 -7.53 23.81
C ALA A 532 33.56 -8.00 22.34
N LEU A 533 34.39 -7.39 21.47
CA LEU A 533 34.47 -7.79 20.07
C LEU A 533 35.26 -9.10 19.87
N GLU A 534 36.36 -9.27 20.60
CA GLU A 534 37.10 -10.54 20.67
C GLU A 534 36.21 -11.66 21.22
N ALA A 535 35.31 -11.34 22.15
CA ALA A 535 34.34 -12.29 22.68
C ALA A 535 33.39 -12.80 21.59
N TRP A 536 32.83 -11.93 20.74
CA TRP A 536 32.01 -12.36 19.60
C TRP A 536 32.75 -13.32 18.65
N ARG A 537 34.03 -13.04 18.36
CA ARG A 537 34.86 -13.93 17.52
C ARG A 537 35.16 -15.26 18.20
N TRP A 538 35.37 -15.25 19.52
CA TRP A 538 35.56 -16.47 20.30
C TRP A 538 34.28 -17.34 20.32
N ILE A 539 33.11 -16.72 20.48
CA ILE A 539 31.79 -17.37 20.42
C ILE A 539 31.56 -17.99 19.03
N HIS A 540 31.88 -17.27 17.96
CA HIS A 540 31.85 -17.82 16.60
C HIS A 540 32.64 -19.12 16.51
N GLY A 541 33.89 -19.14 17.02
CA GLY A 541 34.74 -20.33 17.02
C GLY A 541 34.13 -21.53 17.77
N TYR A 542 33.39 -21.28 18.85
CA TYR A 542 32.71 -22.31 19.61
C TYR A 542 31.57 -22.94 18.81
N PHE A 543 30.68 -22.12 18.25
CA PHE A 543 29.56 -22.61 17.46
C PHE A 543 30.02 -23.25 16.15
N ALA A 544 31.10 -22.77 15.53
CA ALA A 544 31.75 -23.35 14.36
C ALA A 544 32.55 -24.65 14.62
N ARG A 545 32.53 -25.19 15.86
CA ARG A 545 33.28 -26.40 16.27
C ARG A 545 34.81 -26.29 16.05
N LYS A 546 35.37 -25.08 16.09
CA LYS A 546 36.82 -24.85 15.95
C LYS A 546 37.58 -24.93 17.27
N HIS A 547 36.88 -24.87 18.41
CA HIS A 547 37.51 -24.95 19.73
C HIS A 547 38.22 -26.30 19.92
N THR A 548 39.51 -26.24 20.21
CA THR A 548 40.28 -27.43 20.57
C THR A 548 39.97 -27.81 22.02
N ARG A 549 39.42 -29.00 22.24
CA ARG A 549 39.36 -29.63 23.57
C ARG A 549 40.76 -30.13 23.87
N THR A 550 41.54 -29.37 24.63
CA THR A 550 42.67 -29.95 25.34
C THR A 550 42.10 -31.03 26.26
N ARG A 551 42.37 -32.30 25.95
CA ARG A 551 42.22 -33.40 26.90
C ARG A 551 43.09 -33.04 28.11
N THR A 552 42.47 -32.62 29.20
CA THR A 552 43.06 -32.74 30.54
C THR A 552 43.16 -34.21 30.89
#